data_AF-A0A2H9PKN0-F1
#
_entry.id   AF-A0A2H9PKN0-F1
#
_cell.length_a   1.000
_cell.length_b   1.000
_cell.length_c   1.000
_cell.angle_alpha   90.00
_cell.angle_beta   90.00
_cell.angle_gamma   90.00
#
_symmetry.space_group_name_H-M   'P 1'
#
loop_
_entity.id
_entity.type
_entity.pdbx_description
1 polymer ?
#
loop_
_entity_poly.entity_id
_entity_poly.type
_entity_poly.pdbx_seq_one_letter_code
_entity_poly.pdbx_strand_id
1 'polypeptide(L)'
;MAKKEKLFSKVLMILLLIVIAVGFTIPMLDFGGESQIPVEPRICKFDADCYLICNEQPLKVFCSQNLCQQNSCAEEPYYTFNDIPINFKIKFQNSPVSLLLEMDDIFVQFDGVNVKYYSRGLTLANLFERVGMIDSNYDLFVNGQQSYAFANYIPAEGDNVVIDFKVDESVIVSGGIEVSEEIEET
;
A
#
# COMPACT_ATOMS: atom_id res chain seq x y z
N MET A 1 -62.80 -4.05 -4.80
CA MET A 1 -61.64 -4.14 -5.72
C MET A 1 -60.43 -4.80 -5.03
N ALA A 2 -60.58 -5.97 -4.38
CA ALA A 2 -59.51 -6.54 -3.52
C ALA A 2 -58.89 -7.86 -4.01
N LYS A 3 -59.40 -8.45 -5.10
CA LYS A 3 -58.91 -9.75 -5.62
C LYS A 3 -57.80 -9.62 -6.67
N LYS A 4 -57.72 -8.50 -7.41
CA LYS A 4 -56.74 -8.33 -8.50
C LYS A 4 -55.34 -7.98 -7.99
N GLU A 5 -55.21 -7.21 -6.90
CA GLU A 5 -53.91 -6.84 -6.31
C GLU A 5 -53.16 -8.05 -5.73
N LYS A 6 -53.88 -8.99 -5.10
CA LYS A 6 -53.27 -10.23 -4.57
C LYS A 6 -52.76 -11.17 -5.66
N LEU A 7 -53.31 -11.12 -6.87
CA LEU A 7 -52.84 -11.92 -8.01
C LEU A 7 -51.63 -11.26 -8.68
N PHE A 8 -51.62 -9.94 -8.81
CA PHE A 8 -50.50 -9.19 -9.40
C PHE A 8 -49.21 -9.34 -8.57
N SER A 9 -49.31 -9.27 -7.24
CA SER A 9 -48.18 -9.47 -6.33
C SER A 9 -47.56 -10.88 -6.44
N LYS A 10 -48.39 -11.91 -6.63
CA LYS A 10 -47.90 -13.29 -6.81
C LYS A 10 -47.21 -13.50 -8.16
N VAL A 11 -47.72 -12.90 -9.23
CA VAL A 11 -47.11 -12.98 -10.56
C VAL A 11 -45.76 -12.25 -10.57
N LEU A 12 -45.69 -11.06 -9.96
CA LEU A 12 -44.44 -10.30 -9.83
C LEU A 12 -43.36 -11.07 -9.04
N MET A 13 -43.76 -11.73 -7.94
CA MET A 13 -42.84 -12.50 -7.12
C MET A 13 -42.26 -13.72 -7.87
N ILE A 14 -43.08 -14.43 -8.66
CA ILE A 14 -42.62 -15.56 -9.47
C ILE A 14 -41.67 -15.08 -10.57
N LEU A 15 -41.97 -13.95 -11.21
CA LEU A 15 -41.14 -13.39 -12.27
C LEU A 15 -39.75 -12.99 -11.74
N LEU A 16 -39.71 -12.40 -10.53
CA LEU A 16 -38.47 -12.03 -9.86
C LEU A 16 -37.63 -13.26 -9.46
N LEU A 17 -38.27 -14.34 -9.01
CA LEU A 17 -37.62 -15.62 -8.74
C LEU A 17 -36.98 -16.25 -9.98
N ILE A 18 -37.64 -16.15 -11.14
CA ILE A 18 -37.09 -16.64 -12.40
C ILE A 18 -35.87 -15.81 -12.83
N VAL A 19 -35.93 -14.48 -12.69
CA VAL A 19 -34.77 -13.60 -13.02
C VAL A 19 -33.56 -13.91 -12.13
N ILE A 20 -33.78 -14.14 -10.83
CA ILE A 20 -32.71 -14.55 -9.91
C ILE A 20 -32.16 -15.92 -10.33
N ALA A 21 -33.02 -16.92 -10.56
CA ALA A 21 -32.58 -18.25 -10.96
C ALA A 21 -31.79 -18.23 -12.27
N VAL A 22 -32.20 -17.42 -13.26
CA VAL A 22 -31.46 -17.26 -14.53
C VAL A 22 -30.14 -16.50 -14.30
N GLY A 23 -30.13 -15.47 -13.46
CA GLY A 23 -28.92 -14.74 -13.09
C GLY A 23 -27.86 -15.59 -12.40
N PHE A 24 -28.26 -16.64 -11.68
CA PHE A 24 -27.34 -17.60 -11.03
C PHE A 24 -27.04 -18.86 -11.86
N THR A 25 -27.83 -19.18 -12.88
CA THR A 25 -27.63 -20.39 -13.72
C THR A 25 -26.98 -20.11 -15.07
N ILE A 26 -26.80 -18.85 -15.46
CA ILE A 26 -25.88 -18.51 -16.54
C ILE A 26 -24.50 -18.38 -15.88
N PRO A 27 -23.62 -19.42 -15.93
CA PRO A 27 -22.20 -19.16 -15.71
C PRO A 27 -21.83 -18.08 -16.70
N MET A 28 -21.19 -17.00 -16.24
CA MET A 28 -20.56 -16.03 -17.12
C MET A 28 -19.84 -16.81 -18.22
N LEU A 29 -20.38 -16.76 -19.43
CA LEU A 29 -19.73 -17.27 -20.63
C LEU A 29 -18.48 -16.41 -20.77
N ASP A 30 -17.36 -16.96 -20.32
CA ASP A 30 -16.03 -16.43 -20.50
C ASP A 30 -15.71 -16.51 -22.00
N PHE A 31 -16.07 -15.44 -22.72
CA PHE A 31 -15.79 -15.30 -24.14
C PHE A 31 -14.29 -15.03 -24.31
N GLY A 32 -13.52 -16.11 -24.42
CA GLY A 32 -12.21 -16.12 -25.06
C GLY A 32 -11.09 -15.42 -24.30
N GLY A 33 -10.76 -15.91 -23.11
CA GLY A 33 -9.44 -15.69 -22.52
C GLY A 33 -8.49 -16.79 -22.98
N GLU A 34 -7.37 -16.42 -23.61
CA GLU A 34 -6.23 -17.33 -23.77
C GLU A 34 -5.95 -18.02 -22.43
N SER A 35 -5.71 -19.33 -22.46
CA SER A 35 -5.38 -20.09 -21.25
C SER A 35 -4.10 -19.49 -20.65
N GLN A 36 -4.27 -18.62 -19.66
CA GLN A 36 -3.17 -18.10 -18.86
C GLN A 36 -2.61 -19.32 -18.13
N ILE A 37 -1.47 -19.81 -18.62
CA ILE A 37 -0.70 -20.84 -17.91
C ILE A 37 -0.50 -20.28 -16.51
N PRO A 38 -0.97 -20.95 -15.44
CA PRO A 38 -0.82 -20.43 -14.10
C PRO A 38 0.67 -20.32 -13.80
N VAL A 39 1.18 -19.09 -13.76
CA VAL A 39 2.57 -18.80 -13.44
C VAL A 39 2.68 -18.79 -11.91
N GLU A 40 3.65 -19.54 -11.39
CA GLU A 40 3.86 -19.63 -9.94
C GLU A 40 4.26 -18.25 -9.37
N PRO A 41 3.69 -17.82 -8.23
CA PRO A 41 4.05 -16.56 -7.59
C PRO A 41 5.52 -16.55 -7.21
N ARG A 42 6.23 -15.47 -7.56
CA ARG A 42 7.65 -15.32 -7.19
C ARG A 42 7.79 -14.57 -5.88
N ILE A 43 8.53 -15.16 -4.95
CA ILE A 43 8.84 -14.56 -3.64
C ILE A 43 10.02 -13.62 -3.79
N CYS A 44 9.99 -12.49 -3.10
CA CYS A 44 11.05 -11.49 -3.09
C CYS A 44 11.29 -10.93 -1.69
N LYS A 45 12.49 -10.41 -1.48
CA LYS A 45 12.82 -9.61 -0.30
C LYS A 45 13.13 -8.16 -0.69
N PHE A 46 13.73 -7.96 -1.87
CA PHE A 46 14.07 -6.67 -2.44
C PHE A 46 13.57 -6.59 -3.90
N ASP A 47 13.49 -5.38 -4.49
CA ASP A 47 13.09 -5.27 -5.90
C ASP A 47 14.10 -5.93 -6.85
N ALA A 48 15.36 -6.00 -6.43
CA ALA A 48 16.41 -6.69 -7.18
C ALA A 48 16.13 -8.19 -7.39
N ASP A 49 15.32 -8.81 -6.53
CA ASP A 49 14.89 -10.20 -6.69
C ASP A 49 13.80 -10.35 -7.77
N CYS A 50 13.11 -9.25 -8.11
CA CYS A 50 12.01 -9.20 -9.05
C CYS A 50 12.46 -8.59 -10.40
N TYR A 51 13.08 -9.42 -11.24
CA TYR A 51 13.37 -9.05 -12.62
C TYR A 51 12.71 -10.02 -13.61
N LEU A 52 12.31 -9.49 -14.76
CA LEU A 52 11.87 -10.26 -15.92
C LEU A 52 12.74 -9.90 -17.11
N ILE A 53 12.87 -10.80 -18.07
CA ILE A 53 13.47 -10.49 -19.36
C ILE A 53 12.33 -10.49 -20.38
N CYS A 54 11.95 -9.30 -20.84
CA CYS A 54 10.87 -9.11 -21.79
C CYS A 54 11.47 -8.47 -23.05
N ASN A 55 11.32 -9.11 -24.21
CA ASN A 55 11.89 -8.63 -25.47
C ASN A 55 13.40 -8.34 -25.37
N GLU A 56 14.16 -9.26 -24.76
CA GLU A 56 15.62 -9.15 -24.54
C GLU A 56 16.06 -7.99 -23.62
N GLN A 57 15.12 -7.30 -22.97
CA GLN A 57 15.41 -6.22 -22.03
C GLN A 57 15.01 -6.61 -20.60
N PRO A 58 15.83 -6.25 -19.60
CA PRO A 58 15.48 -6.45 -18.21
C PRO A 58 14.34 -5.50 -17.82
N LEU A 59 13.23 -6.05 -17.36
CA LEU A 59 12.10 -5.33 -16.79
C LEU A 59 12.21 -5.39 -15.26
N LYS A 60 12.23 -4.22 -14.64
CA LYS A 60 12.22 -4.04 -13.19
C LYS A 60 10.80 -4.22 -12.68
N VAL A 61 10.61 -5.12 -11.72
CA VAL A 61 9.29 -5.44 -11.15
C VAL A 61 9.30 -5.08 -9.67
N PHE A 62 8.19 -4.49 -9.21
CA PHE A 62 8.03 -4.08 -7.83
C PHE A 62 7.82 -5.30 -6.91
N CYS A 63 8.56 -5.36 -5.80
CA CYS A 63 8.35 -6.30 -4.71
C CYS A 63 7.37 -5.71 -3.68
N SER A 64 6.27 -6.38 -3.40
CA SER A 64 5.30 -5.97 -2.37
C SER A 64 4.87 -7.19 -1.57
N GLN A 65 4.78 -7.10 -0.24
CA GLN A 65 4.33 -8.20 0.61
C GLN A 65 5.13 -9.49 0.39
N ASN A 66 6.43 -9.35 0.11
CA ASN A 66 7.35 -10.43 -0.25
C ASN A 66 6.97 -11.19 -1.54
N LEU A 67 6.20 -10.57 -2.44
CA LEU A 67 5.83 -11.12 -3.74
C LEU A 67 6.16 -10.15 -4.87
N CYS A 68 6.66 -10.69 -5.99
CA CYS A 68 6.80 -9.92 -7.21
C CYS A 68 5.42 -9.61 -7.77
N GLN A 69 5.16 -8.33 -8.03
CA GLN A 69 3.88 -7.87 -8.55
C GLN A 69 3.54 -8.47 -9.92
N GLN A 70 4.57 -8.76 -10.72
CA GLN A 70 4.45 -9.28 -12.07
C GLN A 70 5.26 -10.57 -12.18
N ASN A 71 4.64 -11.64 -12.66
CA ASN A 71 5.28 -12.96 -12.83
C ASN A 71 5.55 -13.29 -14.30
N SER A 72 4.90 -12.60 -15.24
CA SER A 72 5.13 -12.76 -16.67
C SER A 72 5.06 -11.45 -17.45
N CYS A 73 5.70 -11.39 -18.61
CA CYS A 73 5.68 -10.20 -19.48
C CYS A 73 4.29 -9.88 -20.08
N ALA A 74 3.33 -10.81 -19.97
CA ALA A 74 1.95 -10.62 -20.43
C ALA A 74 1.06 -9.93 -19.41
N GLU A 75 1.48 -9.88 -18.14
CA GLU A 75 0.77 -9.19 -17.07
C GLU A 75 1.07 -7.68 -17.11
N GLU A 76 0.06 -6.86 -16.81
CA GLU A 76 0.26 -5.42 -16.63
C GLU A 76 0.72 -5.14 -15.19
N PRO A 77 1.84 -4.44 -14.97
CA PRO A 77 2.26 -4.06 -13.63
C PRO A 77 1.35 -2.96 -13.08
N TYR A 78 0.91 -3.07 -11.82
CA TYR A 78 0.18 -1.96 -11.19
C TYR A 78 1.10 -0.75 -10.93
N TYR A 79 2.41 -0.98 -10.72
CA TYR A 79 3.39 0.07 -10.52
C TYR A 79 4.49 -0.01 -11.59
N THR A 80 4.59 1.05 -12.38
CA THR A 80 5.59 1.15 -13.44
C THR A 80 6.86 1.79 -12.91
N PHE A 81 8.00 1.23 -13.33
CA PHE A 81 9.30 1.87 -13.13
C PHE A 81 9.43 3.08 -14.05
N ASN A 82 9.99 4.17 -13.54
CA ASN A 82 10.21 5.41 -14.25
C ASN A 82 11.69 5.81 -14.09
N ASP A 83 12.43 5.86 -15.21
CA ASP A 83 13.86 6.19 -15.22
C ASP A 83 14.16 7.61 -14.70
N ILE A 84 13.17 8.50 -14.77
CA ILE A 84 13.27 9.86 -14.22
C ILE A 84 12.64 9.84 -12.82
N PRO A 85 13.43 9.86 -11.74
CA PRO A 85 12.89 9.87 -10.39
C PRO A 85 12.20 11.19 -10.10
N ILE A 86 11.20 11.14 -9.24
CA ILE A 86 10.77 12.32 -8.50
C ILE A 86 11.59 12.42 -7.21
N ASN A 87 11.88 13.64 -6.78
CA ASN A 87 12.65 13.92 -5.58
C ASN A 87 11.73 14.59 -4.56
N PHE A 88 11.71 14.07 -3.34
CA PHE A 88 11.01 14.68 -2.23
C PHE A 88 11.81 14.52 -0.93
N LYS A 89 11.38 15.21 0.13
CA LYS A 89 11.98 15.11 1.46
C LYS A 89 11.04 14.40 2.40
N ILE A 90 11.58 13.49 3.21
CA ILE A 90 10.85 12.83 4.30
C ILE A 90 11.54 13.07 5.64
N LYS A 91 10.74 13.37 6.66
CA LYS A 91 11.21 13.50 8.05
C LYS A 91 10.31 12.69 8.96
N PHE A 92 10.93 11.94 9.87
CA PHE A 92 10.24 11.20 10.91
C PHE A 92 10.39 11.96 12.24
N GLN A 93 9.28 12.23 12.92
CA GLN A 93 9.23 12.91 14.22
C GLN A 93 8.66 11.97 15.27
N ASN A 94 9.21 12.02 16.48
CA ASN A 94 8.79 11.17 17.61
C ASN A 94 8.85 9.66 17.33
N SER A 95 9.61 9.24 16.31
CA SER A 95 9.73 7.83 15.96
C SER A 95 10.59 7.10 17.00
N PRO A 96 10.12 5.96 17.55
CA PRO A 96 10.94 5.09 18.39
C PRO A 96 12.02 4.35 17.58
N VAL A 97 11.93 4.41 16.25
CA VAL A 97 12.82 3.69 15.33
C VAL A 97 13.90 4.66 14.84
N SER A 98 15.18 4.33 15.12
CA SER A 98 16.30 4.87 14.34
C SER A 98 16.20 4.29 12.93
N LEU A 99 15.32 4.86 12.11
CA LEU A 99 15.03 4.38 10.77
C LEU A 99 16.33 4.43 9.96
N LEU A 100 16.73 3.26 9.44
CA LEU A 100 17.86 3.10 8.55
C LEU A 100 17.61 3.89 7.27
N LEU A 101 18.17 5.09 7.20
CA LEU A 101 18.15 6.00 6.04
C LEU A 101 19.09 5.55 4.91
N GLU A 102 19.51 4.27 4.92
CA GLU A 102 20.45 3.66 3.97
C GLU A 102 19.84 2.43 3.28
N MET A 103 18.54 2.49 2.96
CA MET A 103 17.94 1.52 2.05
C MET A 103 18.11 2.02 0.61
N ASP A 104 18.87 1.27 -0.18
CA ASP A 104 18.98 1.45 -1.62
C ASP A 104 18.16 0.34 -2.29
N ASP A 105 17.01 0.72 -2.83
CA ASP A 105 16.13 -0.17 -3.58
C ASP A 105 15.89 0.37 -4.98
N ILE A 106 15.43 -0.49 -5.89
CA ILE A 106 15.30 -0.10 -7.30
C ILE A 106 14.28 1.02 -7.44
N PHE A 107 13.12 0.91 -6.78
CA PHE A 107 12.06 1.89 -6.92
C PHE A 107 12.20 3.09 -5.99
N VAL A 108 12.98 2.97 -4.90
CA VAL A 108 13.15 4.04 -3.91
C VAL A 108 14.56 4.04 -3.34
N GLN A 109 15.18 5.21 -3.33
CA GLN A 109 16.52 5.40 -2.75
C GLN A 109 16.48 6.50 -1.69
N PHE A 110 17.06 6.21 -0.54
CA PHE A 110 17.21 7.17 0.56
C PHE A 110 18.62 7.76 0.59
N ASP A 111 18.70 9.07 0.75
CA ASP A 111 19.93 9.83 1.04
C ASP A 111 19.63 10.79 2.20
N GLY A 112 19.67 10.23 3.41
CA GLY A 112 19.18 10.89 4.61
C GLY A 112 17.70 11.25 4.46
N VAL A 113 17.36 12.53 4.60
CA VAL A 113 15.98 13.02 4.44
C VAL A 113 15.52 13.14 3.00
N ASN A 114 16.43 13.04 2.02
CA ASN A 114 16.08 13.14 0.61
C ASN A 114 15.73 11.75 0.08
N VAL A 115 14.66 11.67 -0.70
CA VAL A 115 14.17 10.43 -1.29
C VAL A 115 14.10 10.59 -2.80
N LYS A 116 14.71 9.66 -3.53
CA LYS A 116 14.51 9.50 -4.98
C LYS A 116 13.52 8.38 -5.21
N TYR A 117 12.52 8.66 -6.03
CA TYR A 117 11.38 7.77 -6.21
C TYR A 117 11.11 7.50 -7.68
N TYR A 118 11.32 6.27 -8.11
CA TYR A 118 11.32 5.85 -9.51
C TYR A 118 9.99 5.21 -9.92
N SER A 119 8.87 5.67 -9.36
CA SER A 119 7.54 5.18 -9.73
C SER A 119 6.50 6.29 -9.78
N ARG A 120 5.51 6.11 -10.66
CA ARG A 120 4.31 6.94 -10.70
C ARG A 120 3.16 6.14 -10.14
N GLY A 121 2.87 6.30 -8.85
CA GLY A 121 1.68 5.73 -8.23
C GLY A 121 1.92 4.82 -7.03
N LEU A 122 3.17 4.44 -6.75
CA LEU A 122 3.48 3.84 -5.44
C LEU A 122 3.10 4.84 -4.34
N THR A 123 2.51 4.33 -3.26
CA THR A 123 2.08 5.13 -2.11
C THR A 123 3.15 5.15 -1.02
N LEU A 124 3.05 6.08 -0.08
CA LEU A 124 3.88 6.07 1.12
C LEU A 124 3.71 4.78 1.94
N ALA A 125 2.56 4.10 1.89
CA ALA A 125 2.34 2.80 2.53
C ALA A 125 3.33 1.76 2.02
N ASN A 126 3.52 1.70 0.70
CA ASN A 126 4.46 0.79 0.06
C ASN A 126 5.91 1.09 0.48
N LEU A 127 6.23 2.36 0.72
CA LEU A 127 7.51 2.77 1.26
C LEU A 127 7.66 2.33 2.73
N PHE A 128 6.64 2.57 3.55
CA PHE A 128 6.61 2.23 4.97
C PHE A 128 6.70 0.74 5.23
N GLU A 129 6.09 -0.07 4.36
CA GLU A 129 6.21 -1.52 4.40
C GLU A 129 7.69 -1.96 4.36
N ARG A 130 8.50 -1.33 3.52
CA ARG A 130 9.92 -1.67 3.32
C ARG A 130 10.78 -1.31 4.51
N VAL A 131 10.48 -0.20 5.15
CA VAL A 131 11.18 0.26 6.35
C VAL A 131 10.58 -0.33 7.63
N GLY A 132 9.65 -1.29 7.52
CA GLY A 132 9.08 -2.02 8.66
C GLY A 132 8.10 -1.23 9.51
N MET A 133 7.47 -0.20 8.95
CA MET A 133 6.58 0.75 9.64
C MET A 133 5.10 0.44 9.43
N ILE A 134 4.77 -0.84 9.27
CA ILE A 134 3.41 -1.34 9.09
C ILE A 134 2.64 -1.09 10.40
N ASP A 135 1.41 -0.55 10.31
CA ASP A 135 0.48 -0.35 11.44
C ASP A 135 0.86 0.69 12.52
N SER A 136 1.69 1.68 12.18
CA SER A 136 2.02 2.74 13.13
C SER A 136 0.92 3.82 13.22
N ASN A 137 0.61 4.28 14.44
CA ASN A 137 -0.26 5.43 14.66
C ASN A 137 0.54 6.73 14.41
N TYR A 138 0.33 7.37 13.26
CA TYR A 138 1.00 8.60 12.90
C TYR A 138 0.07 9.59 12.21
N ASP A 139 0.39 10.88 12.33
CA ASP A 139 -0.11 11.92 11.46
C ASP A 139 0.85 12.12 10.29
N LEU A 140 0.29 12.23 9.09
CA LEU A 140 1.01 12.61 7.88
C LEU A 140 0.84 14.11 7.64
N PHE A 141 1.94 14.83 7.43
CA PHE A 141 1.91 16.19 6.93
C PHE A 141 2.65 16.28 5.60
N VAL A 142 2.05 16.94 4.63
CA VAL A 142 2.63 17.20 3.32
C VAL A 142 2.69 18.71 3.13
N ASN A 143 3.89 19.24 2.91
CA ASN A 143 4.13 20.68 2.74
C ASN A 143 3.54 21.53 3.88
N GLY A 144 3.58 20.98 5.11
CA GLY A 144 3.07 21.63 6.33
C GLY A 144 1.56 21.50 6.56
N GLN A 145 0.82 20.84 5.67
CA GLN A 145 -0.61 20.57 5.84
C GLN A 145 -0.84 19.12 6.25
N GLN A 146 -1.70 18.89 7.24
CA GLN A 146 -2.09 17.53 7.62
C GLN A 146 -2.83 16.87 6.45
N SER A 147 -2.37 15.67 6.09
CA SER A 147 -2.95 14.87 5.02
C SER A 147 -3.77 13.74 5.63
N TYR A 148 -5.05 13.71 5.28
CA TYR A 148 -5.97 12.63 5.65
C TYR A 148 -5.86 11.40 4.74
N ALA A 149 -4.98 11.43 3.73
CA ALA A 149 -4.71 10.27 2.90
C ALA A 149 -3.86 9.21 3.65
N PHE A 150 -3.25 9.58 4.79
CA PHE A 150 -2.36 8.72 5.58
C PHE A 150 -1.38 7.98 4.66
N ALA A 151 -1.26 6.67 4.81
CA ALA A 151 -0.36 5.82 4.03
C ALA A 151 -0.66 5.82 2.52
N ASN A 152 -1.88 6.17 2.08
CA ASN A 152 -2.27 6.12 0.67
C ASN A 152 -1.80 7.33 -0.16
N TYR A 153 -1.08 8.26 0.46
CA TYR A 153 -0.53 9.41 -0.25
C TYR A 153 0.51 8.99 -1.29
N ILE A 154 0.44 9.56 -2.49
CA ILE A 154 1.41 9.37 -3.57
C ILE A 154 2.30 10.62 -3.61
N PRO A 155 3.62 10.50 -3.34
CA PRO A 155 4.53 11.64 -3.37
C PRO A 155 4.60 12.30 -4.76
N ALA A 156 4.82 13.61 -4.76
CA ALA A 156 5.09 14.44 -5.92
C ALA A 156 6.47 15.13 -5.81
N GLU A 157 6.94 15.67 -6.94
CA GLU A 157 8.21 16.39 -7.01
C GLU A 157 8.22 17.59 -6.04
N GLY A 158 9.27 17.67 -5.22
CA GLY A 158 9.51 18.77 -4.29
C GLY A 158 8.74 18.70 -2.98
N ASP A 159 7.95 17.64 -2.75
CA ASP A 159 7.19 17.51 -1.51
C ASP A 159 8.08 17.47 -0.27
N ASN A 160 7.55 18.04 0.81
CA ASN A 160 8.12 17.93 2.15
C ASN A 160 7.15 17.14 3.03
N VAL A 161 7.43 15.85 3.16
CA VAL A 161 6.67 14.89 3.93
C VAL A 161 7.20 14.82 5.36
N VAL A 162 6.30 14.95 6.34
CA VAL A 162 6.60 14.75 7.75
C VAL A 162 5.67 13.68 8.30
N ILE A 163 6.25 12.69 8.96
CA ILE A 163 5.53 11.61 9.64
C ILE A 163 5.72 11.82 11.14
N ASP A 164 4.63 12.17 11.82
CA ASP A 164 4.62 12.42 13.26
C ASP A 164 4.00 11.23 13.99
N PHE A 165 4.82 10.42 14.66
CA PHE A 165 4.35 9.27 15.43
C PHE A 165 3.63 9.74 16.68
N LYS A 166 2.42 9.23 16.89
CA LYS A 166 1.71 9.42 18.16
C LYS A 166 2.30 8.46 19.18
N VAL A 167 3.07 9.02 20.11
CA VAL A 167 3.55 8.29 21.27
C VAL A 167 2.33 7.96 22.12
N ASP A 168 2.08 6.67 22.33
CA ASP A 168 1.05 6.24 23.28
C ASP A 168 1.59 6.51 24.69
N GLU A 169 1.08 7.56 25.36
CA GLU A 169 1.49 7.98 26.70
C GLU A 169 1.32 6.86 27.75
N SER A 170 0.52 5.83 27.45
CA SER A 170 0.32 4.66 28.32
C SER A 170 1.56 3.77 28.46
N VAL A 171 2.53 3.85 27.54
CA VAL A 171 3.76 3.04 27.59
C VAL A 171 4.76 3.58 28.62
N ILE A 172 4.69 4.87 28.98
CA ILE A 172 5.61 5.51 29.93
C ILE A 172 5.30 5.09 31.39
N VAL A 173 4.09 4.61 31.70
CA VAL A 173 3.66 4.31 33.08
C VAL A 173 4.08 2.90 33.56
N SER A 174 4.60 2.04 32.68
CA SER A 174 5.00 0.66 33.04
C SER A 174 6.50 0.46 33.28
N GLY A 175 7.32 1.49 33.02
CA GLY A 175 8.75 1.53 33.33
C GLY A 175 9.04 2.53 34.44
N GLY A 176 8.62 2.24 35.67
CA GLY A 176 8.92 3.07 36.83
C GLY A 176 10.43 3.28 36.98
N ILE A 177 10.89 4.49 36.69
CA ILE A 177 12.12 5.03 37.25
C ILE A 177 11.66 6.03 38.30
N GLU A 178 11.65 5.59 39.56
CA GLU A 178 11.66 6.51 40.70
C GLU A 178 12.96 7.31 40.62
N VAL A 179 12.86 8.55 40.14
CA VAL A 179 13.93 9.53 40.33
C VAL A 179 13.81 10.01 41.77
N SER A 180 14.70 9.52 42.63
CA SER A 180 14.90 10.07 43.97
C SER A 180 15.47 11.48 43.82
N GLU A 181 14.72 12.47 44.30
CA GLU A 181 15.22 13.81 44.60
C GLU A 181 16.24 13.70 45.75
N GLU A 182 17.54 13.77 45.45
CA GLU A 182 18.53 14.21 46.44
C GLU A 182 18.61 15.74 46.40
N ILE A 183 17.97 16.37 47.38
CA ILE A 183 18.18 17.77 47.75
C ILE A 183 19.49 17.80 48.54
N GLU A 184 20.56 18.33 47.95
CA GLU A 184 21.79 18.64 48.67
C GLU A 184 21.77 20.14 49.04
N GLU A 185 21.37 20.44 50.29
CA GLU A 185 21.71 21.71 50.94
C GLU A 185 23.16 21.63 51.40
N THR A 186 24.02 22.51 50.88
CA THR A 186 25.12 23.14 51.65
C THR A 186 25.48 24.51 51.10
#